data_AF-A0A4Q5XL34-F1
#
_entry.id   AF-A0A4Q5XL34-F1
#
_cell.length_a   1.000
_cell.length_b   1.000
_cell.length_c   1.000
_cell.angle_alpha   90.00
_cell.angle_beta   90.00
_cell.angle_gamma   90.00
#
_symmetry.space_group_name_H-M   'P 1'
#
loop_
_entity.id
_entity.type
_entity.pdbx_description
1 polymer ?
#
loop_
_entity_poly.entity_id
_entity_poly.type
_entity_poly.pdbx_seq_one_letter_code
_entity_poly.pdbx_strand_id
1 'polypeptide(L)'
;ARGGANPKLMLAGFIVAAGFISMWISNTSTSLILTPLALSVAAGSAVKGQENPKFAAALVLAIAYAATIGGLATPIGTPPNGIALTQLRAQGIDVSFGEWMAIGLPVVIVLLPIAWLILSQGLKIDAAGAKGAQERVKQELSKLGPLSTPEGRTAIIFFMTAGLWMISTLIADAISASLLGGTRIDSSHVDTMIATLAALLLFMVPAGNGTSRPILVWDDAQKIPWGILLLFGGGLALAAAAEMSGLSRFLASSLQGVADLHPAIVILLVGLLVIIITEFASNIATISLMGPVLISLSAGSETLGAGAFIVPAAMAASMGFAMPVGSASNAIAYGTGKVKQADMIRRGLIMNLCALVVLTIVGLTLAPLVLGGAP
;
A
#
# COMPACT_ATOMS: atom_id res chain seq x y z
N ALA A 1 11.54 -17.67 12.33
CA ALA A 1 12.61 -18.20 13.21
C ALA A 1 12.67 -17.48 14.57
N ARG A 2 12.70 -16.14 14.61
CA ARG A 2 12.86 -15.35 15.85
C ARG A 2 11.63 -15.28 16.76
N GLY A 3 10.40 -15.45 16.24
CA GLY A 3 9.16 -15.46 17.03
C GLY A 3 8.95 -16.68 17.94
N GLY A 4 9.90 -17.63 17.96
CA GLY A 4 9.81 -18.85 18.78
C GLY A 4 8.62 -19.74 18.44
N ALA A 5 8.24 -20.60 19.39
CA ALA A 5 7.07 -21.48 19.31
C ALA A 5 5.77 -20.79 19.79
N ASN A 6 5.70 -19.45 19.74
CA ASN A 6 4.47 -18.73 20.07
C ASN A 6 3.69 -18.41 18.78
N PRO A 7 2.48 -18.96 18.58
CA PRO A 7 1.74 -18.79 17.35
C PRO A 7 1.36 -17.34 17.03
N LYS A 8 1.14 -16.52 18.07
CA LYS A 8 0.83 -15.10 17.89
C LYS A 8 2.06 -14.32 17.43
N LEU A 9 3.25 -14.65 17.93
CA LEU A 9 4.50 -14.04 17.47
C LEU A 9 4.91 -14.52 16.07
N MET A 10 4.58 -15.77 15.72
CA MET A 10 4.74 -16.25 14.35
C MET A 10 3.84 -15.47 13.39
N LEU A 11 2.57 -15.28 13.74
CA LEU A 11 1.63 -14.45 12.98
C LEU A 11 2.15 -13.03 12.81
N ALA A 12 2.64 -12.40 13.88
CA ALA A 12 3.25 -11.08 13.83
C ALA A 12 4.45 -11.03 12.86
N GLY A 13 5.29 -12.06 12.84
CA GLY A 13 6.40 -12.17 11.89
C GLY A 13 5.95 -12.17 10.43
N PHE A 14 4.87 -12.90 10.10
CA PHE A 14 4.28 -12.86 8.76
C PHE A 14 3.68 -11.51 8.43
N ILE A 15 2.97 -10.87 9.37
CA ILE A 15 2.38 -9.54 9.19
C ILE A 15 3.47 -8.50 8.92
N VAL A 16 4.54 -8.48 9.72
CA VAL A 16 5.64 -7.52 9.53
C VAL A 16 6.37 -7.77 8.22
N ALA A 17 6.66 -9.03 7.88
CA ALA A 17 7.35 -9.36 6.63
C ALA A 17 6.50 -9.01 5.40
N ALA A 18 5.22 -9.41 5.38
CA ALA A 18 4.30 -9.09 4.29
C ALA A 18 4.08 -7.58 4.18
N GLY A 19 3.84 -6.90 5.30
CA GLY A 19 3.68 -5.45 5.34
C GLY A 19 4.89 -4.74 4.77
N PHE A 20 6.10 -5.09 5.22
CA PHE A 20 7.34 -4.48 4.75
C PHE A 20 7.59 -4.75 3.26
N ILE A 21 7.43 -5.98 2.78
CA ILE A 21 7.64 -6.30 1.36
C ILE A 21 6.64 -5.54 0.48
N SER A 22 5.38 -5.43 0.92
CA SER A 22 4.34 -4.73 0.17
C SER A 22 4.49 -3.21 0.14
N MET A 23 5.36 -2.63 0.98
CA MET A 23 5.71 -1.21 0.85
C MET A 23 6.44 -0.92 -0.47
N TRP A 24 7.07 -1.92 -1.08
CA TRP A 24 7.98 -1.73 -2.21
C TRP A 24 7.57 -2.51 -3.45
N ILE A 25 6.73 -3.53 -3.28
CA ILE A 25 6.25 -4.43 -4.32
C ILE A 25 4.73 -4.49 -4.24
N SER A 26 4.05 -4.77 -5.36
CA SER A 26 2.59 -4.88 -5.40
C SER A 26 2.03 -5.87 -4.37
N ASN A 27 0.87 -5.53 -3.80
CA ASN A 27 0.12 -6.35 -2.84
C ASN A 27 -0.11 -7.80 -3.35
N THR A 28 -0.41 -7.93 -4.64
CA THR A 28 -0.62 -9.21 -5.31
C THR A 28 0.65 -10.07 -5.30
N SER A 29 1.79 -9.50 -5.69
CA SER A 29 3.07 -10.22 -5.71
C SER A 29 3.49 -10.65 -4.30
N THR A 30 3.36 -9.76 -3.32
CA THR A 30 3.65 -10.07 -1.91
C THR A 30 2.82 -11.25 -1.43
N SER A 31 1.52 -11.25 -1.74
CA SER A 31 0.61 -12.33 -1.35
C SER A 31 0.95 -13.65 -2.05
N LEU A 32 1.27 -13.64 -3.35
CA LEU A 32 1.65 -14.83 -4.10
C LEU A 32 2.94 -15.48 -3.58
N ILE A 33 3.93 -14.67 -3.19
CA ILE A 33 5.22 -15.16 -2.68
C ILE A 33 5.07 -15.77 -1.29
N LEU A 34 4.32 -15.11 -0.39
CA LEU A 34 4.26 -15.50 1.02
C LEU A 34 3.19 -16.54 1.34
N THR A 35 2.11 -16.62 0.55
CA THR A 35 1.01 -17.57 0.82
C THR A 35 1.48 -19.03 0.82
N PRO A 36 2.27 -19.51 -0.16
CA PRO A 36 2.80 -20.88 -0.13
C PRO A 36 3.65 -21.15 1.11
N LEU A 37 4.42 -20.15 1.57
CA LEU A 37 5.21 -20.25 2.79
C LEU A 37 4.31 -20.39 4.02
N ALA A 38 3.25 -19.57 4.13
CA ALA A 38 2.27 -19.68 5.21
C ALA A 38 1.57 -21.05 5.23
N LEU A 39 1.18 -21.57 4.06
CA LEU A 39 0.58 -22.90 3.95
C LEU A 39 1.56 -24.00 4.38
N SER A 40 2.83 -23.88 3.99
CA SER A 40 3.84 -24.84 4.40
C SER A 40 4.06 -24.84 5.92
N VAL A 41 4.09 -23.65 6.53
CA VAL A 41 4.21 -23.49 7.99
C VAL A 41 2.96 -24.00 8.72
N ALA A 42 1.77 -23.78 8.16
CA ALA A 42 0.53 -24.32 8.69
C ALA A 42 0.53 -25.85 8.67
N ALA A 43 0.98 -26.47 7.57
CA ALA A 43 1.14 -27.92 7.46
C ALA A 43 2.14 -28.48 8.49
N GLY A 44 3.26 -27.78 8.70
CA GLY A 44 4.24 -28.13 9.73
C GLY A 44 3.69 -28.05 11.17
N SER A 45 2.56 -27.37 11.38
CA SER A 45 1.90 -27.29 12.69
C SER A 45 0.95 -28.45 13.01
N ALA A 46 0.78 -29.40 12.08
CA ALA A 46 -0.15 -30.51 12.24
C ALA A 46 0.22 -31.39 13.43
N VAL A 47 -0.77 -31.70 14.28
CA VAL A 47 -0.63 -32.61 15.42
C VAL A 47 -1.45 -33.86 15.12
N LYS A 48 -0.83 -35.05 15.24
CA LYS A 48 -1.45 -36.33 14.83
C LYS A 48 -1.98 -36.33 13.37
N GLY A 49 -1.29 -35.63 12.48
CA GLY A 49 -1.66 -35.51 11.07
C GLY A 49 -2.84 -34.57 10.78
N GLN A 50 -3.37 -33.87 11.79
CA GLN A 50 -4.45 -32.89 11.61
C GLN A 50 -3.90 -31.47 11.73
N GLU A 51 -4.06 -30.70 10.65
CA GLU A 51 -3.78 -29.26 10.65
C GLU A 51 -4.80 -28.51 11.51
N ASN A 52 -4.35 -27.42 12.15
CA ASN A 52 -5.28 -26.51 12.80
C ASN A 52 -5.86 -25.53 11.75
N PRO A 53 -7.15 -25.66 11.37
CA PRO A 53 -7.73 -24.84 10.30
C PRO A 53 -7.76 -23.36 10.67
N LYS A 54 -7.91 -23.02 11.96
CA LYS A 54 -7.91 -21.62 12.42
C LYS A 54 -6.53 -20.98 12.26
N PHE A 55 -5.46 -21.75 12.47
CA PHE A 55 -4.11 -21.23 12.28
C PHE A 55 -3.76 -21.04 10.81
N ALA A 56 -4.08 -22.03 9.96
CA ALA A 56 -3.88 -21.91 8.52
C ALA A 56 -4.62 -20.69 7.95
N ALA A 57 -5.91 -20.53 8.32
CA ALA A 57 -6.70 -19.37 7.92
C ALA A 57 -6.10 -18.05 8.42
N ALA A 58 -5.65 -18.00 9.67
CA ALA A 58 -5.06 -16.81 10.27
C ALA A 58 -3.76 -16.39 9.57
N LEU A 59 -2.86 -17.33 9.26
CA LEU A 59 -1.61 -17.02 8.54
C LEU A 59 -1.87 -16.46 7.14
N VAL A 60 -2.79 -17.09 6.40
CA VAL A 60 -3.12 -16.69 5.03
C VAL A 60 -3.83 -15.33 5.02
N LEU A 61 -4.79 -15.09 5.92
CA LEU A 61 -5.43 -13.78 6.08
C LEU A 61 -4.46 -12.70 6.56
N ALA A 62 -3.52 -13.04 7.43
CA ALA A 62 -2.50 -12.11 7.91
C ALA A 62 -1.62 -11.58 6.77
N ILE A 63 -1.22 -12.45 5.85
CA ILE A 63 -0.48 -12.01 4.66
C ILE A 63 -1.36 -11.11 3.80
N ALA A 64 -2.62 -11.49 3.54
CA ALA A 64 -3.50 -10.69 2.69
C ALA A 64 -3.73 -9.29 3.25
N TYR A 65 -4.03 -9.19 4.55
CA TYR A 65 -4.26 -7.90 5.21
C TYR A 65 -2.98 -7.09 5.29
N ALA A 66 -1.87 -7.71 5.68
CA ALA A 66 -0.59 -7.02 5.79
C ALA A 66 -0.07 -6.54 4.44
N ALA A 67 -0.27 -7.29 3.35
CA ALA A 67 0.08 -6.85 2.01
C ALA A 67 -0.69 -5.58 1.64
N THR A 68 -2.02 -5.60 1.82
CA THR A 68 -2.87 -4.43 1.55
C THR A 68 -2.49 -3.22 2.42
N ILE A 69 -2.28 -3.42 3.73
CA ILE A 69 -1.86 -2.35 4.64
C ILE A 69 -0.48 -1.83 4.27
N GLY A 70 0.49 -2.70 4.02
CA GLY A 70 1.86 -2.34 3.68
C GLY A 70 1.96 -1.45 2.44
N GLY A 71 1.12 -1.70 1.43
CA GLY A 71 1.05 -0.88 0.21
C GLY A 71 0.67 0.59 0.46
N LEU A 72 0.13 0.94 1.62
CA LEU A 72 -0.20 2.33 1.97
C LEU A 72 1.05 3.17 2.28
N ALA A 73 2.17 2.55 2.64
CA ALA A 73 3.34 3.25 3.18
C ALA A 73 4.03 4.16 2.16
N THR A 74 4.06 3.78 0.88
CA THR A 74 4.83 4.49 -0.16
C THR A 74 3.95 4.80 -1.38
N PRO A 75 4.33 5.79 -2.20
CA PRO A 75 3.68 6.08 -3.48
C PRO A 75 3.53 4.87 -4.42
N ILE A 76 4.51 3.98 -4.42
CA ILE A 76 4.61 2.86 -5.37
C ILE A 76 3.95 1.57 -4.85
N GLY A 77 3.61 1.49 -3.56
CA GLY A 77 3.09 0.27 -2.94
C GLY A 77 1.75 -0.17 -3.52
N THR A 78 0.86 0.78 -3.84
CA THR A 78 -0.45 0.49 -4.43
C THR A 78 -0.89 1.58 -5.43
N PRO A 79 -1.52 1.22 -6.57
CA PRO A 79 -1.91 2.19 -7.59
C PRO A 79 -2.79 3.37 -7.14
N PRO A 80 -3.76 3.21 -6.20
CA PRO A 80 -4.52 4.33 -5.68
C PRO A 80 -3.68 5.47 -5.11
N ASN A 81 -2.51 5.18 -4.53
CA ASN A 81 -1.59 6.21 -4.02
C ASN A 81 -1.07 7.08 -5.16
N GLY A 82 -0.66 6.46 -6.27
CA GLY A 82 -0.24 7.17 -7.48
C GLY A 82 -1.34 8.06 -8.06
N ILE A 83 -2.59 7.62 -8.04
CA ILE A 83 -3.74 8.42 -8.51
C ILE A 83 -4.03 9.59 -7.57
N ALA A 84 -3.89 9.38 -6.26
CA ALA A 84 -4.00 10.46 -5.29
C ALA A 84 -2.97 11.56 -5.58
N LEU A 85 -1.72 11.17 -5.85
CA LEU A 85 -0.64 12.09 -6.20
C LEU A 85 -0.94 12.86 -7.49
N THR A 86 -1.48 12.21 -8.52
CA THR A 86 -1.86 12.91 -9.76
C THR A 86 -3.03 13.88 -9.55
N GLN A 87 -4.02 13.52 -8.74
CA GLN A 87 -5.14 14.39 -8.38
C GLN A 87 -4.69 15.59 -7.53
N LEU A 88 -3.78 15.38 -6.58
CA LEU A 88 -3.19 16.44 -5.77
C LEU A 88 -2.36 17.41 -6.61
N ARG A 89 -1.55 16.89 -7.54
CA ARG A 89 -0.80 17.73 -8.49
C ARG A 89 -1.74 18.56 -9.38
N ALA A 90 -2.88 18.00 -9.78
CA ALA A 90 -3.90 18.75 -10.53
C ALA A 90 -4.50 19.92 -9.71
N GLN A 91 -4.37 19.89 -8.38
CA GLN A 91 -4.72 20.98 -7.46
C GLN A 91 -3.51 21.86 -7.08
N GLY A 92 -2.36 21.71 -7.76
CA GLY A 92 -1.14 22.45 -7.47
C GLY A 92 -0.38 21.97 -6.23
N ILE A 93 -0.72 20.80 -5.69
CA ILE A 93 -0.05 20.19 -4.54
C ILE A 93 0.89 19.09 -5.04
N ASP A 94 2.18 19.41 -5.15
CA ASP A 94 3.23 18.43 -5.44
C ASP A 94 3.69 17.76 -4.15
N VAL A 95 3.49 16.45 -4.08
CA VAL A 95 3.87 15.63 -2.92
C VAL A 95 5.07 14.77 -3.31
N SER A 96 6.17 14.93 -2.58
CA SER A 96 7.37 14.10 -2.69
C SER A 96 7.16 12.70 -2.12
N PHE A 97 8.06 11.79 -2.50
CA PHE A 97 8.09 10.44 -1.94
C PHE A 97 8.21 10.44 -0.41
N GLY A 98 9.09 11.30 0.13
CA GLY A 98 9.30 11.43 1.57
C GLY A 98 8.06 11.96 2.31
N GLU A 99 7.37 12.96 1.75
CA GLU A 99 6.13 13.50 2.33
C GLU A 99 5.02 12.46 2.34
N TRP A 100 4.83 11.69 1.26
CA TRP A 100 3.87 10.59 1.28
C TRP A 100 4.21 9.57 2.35
N MET A 101 5.48 9.17 2.47
CA MET A 101 5.92 8.23 3.51
C MET A 101 5.71 8.77 4.93
N ALA A 102 5.88 10.08 5.14
CA ALA A 102 5.60 10.71 6.42
C ALA A 102 4.13 10.59 6.84
N ILE A 103 3.21 10.37 5.89
CA ILE A 103 1.79 10.10 6.16
C ILE A 103 1.50 8.59 6.18
N GLY A 104 1.92 7.86 5.15
CA GLY A 104 1.60 6.45 4.96
C GLY A 104 2.27 5.52 5.97
N LEU A 105 3.54 5.76 6.32
CA LEU A 105 4.27 4.88 7.22
C LEU A 105 3.67 4.87 8.64
N PRO A 106 3.31 6.02 9.26
CA PRO A 106 2.55 6.03 10.51
C PRO A 106 1.23 5.25 10.44
N VAL A 107 0.49 5.35 9.34
CA VAL A 107 -0.74 4.57 9.14
C VAL A 107 -0.45 3.07 9.17
N VAL A 108 0.57 2.61 8.46
CA VAL A 108 0.97 1.20 8.45
C VAL A 108 1.43 0.72 9.83
N ILE A 109 2.21 1.53 10.55
CA ILE A 109 2.69 1.24 11.90
C ILE A 109 1.52 1.04 12.89
N VAL A 110 0.39 1.74 12.68
CA VAL A 110 -0.81 1.60 13.52
C VAL A 110 -1.70 0.44 13.05
N LEU A 111 -1.92 0.30 11.75
CA LEU A 111 -2.85 -0.70 11.21
C LEU A 111 -2.33 -2.13 11.27
N LEU A 112 -1.02 -2.38 11.13
CA LEU A 112 -0.46 -3.73 11.23
C LEU A 112 -0.66 -4.36 12.63
N PRO A 113 -0.39 -3.66 13.75
CA PRO A 113 -0.76 -4.13 15.08
C PRO A 113 -2.25 -4.37 15.26
N ILE A 114 -3.11 -3.51 14.71
CA ILE A 114 -4.58 -3.69 14.77
C ILE A 114 -4.98 -4.98 14.04
N ALA A 115 -4.47 -5.20 12.82
CA ALA A 115 -4.70 -6.43 12.07
C ALA A 115 -4.20 -7.65 12.84
N TRP A 116 -3.03 -7.57 13.47
CA TRP A 116 -2.51 -8.63 14.32
C TRP A 116 -3.42 -8.92 15.52
N LEU A 117 -3.94 -7.91 16.21
CA LEU A 117 -4.88 -8.08 17.31
C LEU A 117 -6.16 -8.78 16.85
N ILE A 118 -6.77 -8.33 15.75
CA ILE A 118 -7.99 -8.93 15.20
C ILE A 118 -7.74 -10.39 14.80
N LEU A 119 -6.65 -10.68 14.09
CA LEU A 119 -6.36 -12.02 13.57
C LEU A 119 -5.84 -13.00 14.62
N SER A 120 -5.17 -12.51 15.67
CA SER A 120 -4.66 -13.35 16.76
C SER A 120 -5.74 -13.73 17.80
N GLN A 121 -6.91 -13.08 17.78
CA GLN A 121 -8.02 -13.40 18.67
C GLN A 121 -8.54 -14.82 18.44
N GLY A 122 -8.61 -15.60 19.53
CA GLY A 122 -9.07 -16.99 19.52
C GLY A 122 -8.07 -17.99 18.92
N LEU A 123 -6.86 -17.55 18.55
CA LEU A 123 -5.83 -18.43 18.03
C LEU A 123 -5.18 -19.24 19.17
N LYS A 124 -5.34 -20.56 19.11
CA LYS A 124 -4.70 -21.53 20.01
C LYS A 124 -3.98 -22.57 19.17
N ILE A 125 -2.74 -22.88 19.52
CA ILE A 125 -1.97 -23.97 18.93
C ILE A 125 -1.29 -24.73 20.07
N ASP A 126 -1.26 -26.05 19.95
CA ASP A 126 -0.55 -26.92 20.87
C ASP A 126 0.96 -26.71 20.78
N ALA A 127 1.67 -26.92 21.89
CA ALA A 127 3.12 -26.72 21.94
C ALA A 127 3.88 -27.56 20.89
N ALA A 128 3.40 -28.77 20.59
CA ALA A 128 3.96 -29.63 19.55
C ALA A 128 3.78 -29.02 18.15
N GLY A 129 2.59 -28.53 17.83
CA GLY A 129 2.31 -27.88 16.55
C GLY A 129 3.11 -26.59 16.37
N ALA A 130 3.29 -25.81 17.43
CA ALA A 130 4.07 -24.59 17.34
C ALA A 130 5.58 -24.86 17.14
N LYS A 131 6.12 -25.94 17.73
CA LYS A 131 7.49 -26.40 17.44
C LYS A 131 7.65 -26.85 16.00
N GLY A 132 6.74 -27.69 15.49
CA GLY A 132 6.79 -28.16 14.10
C GLY A 132 6.69 -27.02 13.08
N ALA A 133 5.82 -26.03 13.35
CA ALA A 133 5.72 -24.81 12.54
C ALA A 133 7.05 -24.03 12.52
N GLN A 134 7.71 -23.89 13.68
CA GLN A 134 9.01 -23.22 13.79
C GLN A 134 10.12 -23.98 13.06
N GLU A 135 10.16 -25.31 13.17
CA GLU A 135 11.11 -26.15 12.46
C GLU A 135 10.94 -26.03 10.95
N ARG A 136 9.70 -26.02 10.46
CA ARG A 136 9.42 -25.80 9.04
C ARG A 136 9.95 -24.46 8.55
N VAL A 137 9.79 -23.38 9.32
CA VAL A 137 10.40 -22.08 8.99
C VAL A 137 11.93 -22.15 8.95
N LYS A 138 12.56 -22.87 9.89
CA LYS A 138 14.02 -23.05 9.89
C LYS A 138 14.50 -23.84 8.67
N GLN A 139 13.74 -24.87 8.27
CA GLN A 139 14.04 -25.66 7.07
C GLN A 139 13.95 -24.80 5.80
N GLU A 140 12.87 -24.02 5.63
CA GLU A 140 12.75 -23.11 4.48
C GLU A 140 13.86 -22.06 4.46
N LEU A 141 14.22 -21.51 5.62
CA LEU A 141 15.34 -20.57 5.73
C LEU A 141 16.68 -21.22 5.34
N SER A 142 16.91 -22.48 5.72
CA SER A 142 18.15 -23.20 5.38
C SER A 142 18.30 -23.50 3.88
N LYS A 143 17.19 -23.55 3.13
CA LYS A 143 17.19 -23.79 1.68
C LYS A 143 17.61 -22.57 0.85
N LEU A 144 17.52 -21.35 1.39
CA LEU A 144 17.80 -20.13 0.64
C LEU A 144 19.28 -19.97 0.29
N GLY A 145 20.19 -20.54 1.09
CA GLY A 145 21.63 -20.38 0.88
C GLY A 145 22.14 -18.95 1.14
N PRO A 146 23.40 -18.65 0.80
CA PRO A 146 23.94 -17.29 0.87
C PRO A 146 23.35 -16.41 -0.24
N LEU A 147 23.32 -15.10 0.01
CA LEU A 147 22.85 -14.10 -0.94
C LEU A 147 23.62 -14.21 -2.25
N SER A 148 22.91 -14.33 -3.37
CA SER A 148 23.55 -14.41 -4.68
C SER A 148 24.09 -13.04 -5.14
N THR A 149 25.08 -13.02 -6.04
CA THR A 149 25.63 -11.77 -6.60
C THR A 149 24.54 -10.89 -7.24
N PRO A 150 23.60 -11.43 -8.05
CA PRO A 150 22.50 -10.64 -8.60
C PRO A 150 21.57 -10.06 -7.51
N GLU A 151 21.24 -10.85 -6.48
CA GLU A 151 20.43 -10.38 -5.33
C GLU A 151 21.11 -9.24 -4.58
N GLY A 152 22.42 -9.37 -4.32
CA GLY A 152 23.21 -8.33 -3.66
C GLY A 152 23.28 -7.03 -4.44
N ARG A 153 23.53 -7.10 -5.75
CA ARG A 153 23.55 -5.92 -6.62
C ARG A 153 22.19 -5.25 -6.71
N THR A 154 21.12 -6.04 -6.80
CA THR A 154 19.74 -5.53 -6.79
C THR A 154 19.42 -4.83 -5.46
N ALA A 155 19.80 -5.43 -4.34
CA ALA A 155 19.61 -4.85 -3.02
C ALA A 155 20.35 -3.50 -2.86
N ILE A 156 21.58 -3.40 -3.36
CA ILE A 156 22.34 -2.14 -3.33
C ILE A 156 21.62 -1.04 -4.12
N ILE A 157 21.21 -1.31 -5.36
CA ILE A 157 20.48 -0.34 -6.19
C ILE A 157 19.18 0.06 -5.50
N PHE A 158 18.44 -0.90 -4.96
CA PHE A 158 17.19 -0.68 -4.26
C PHE A 158 17.37 0.25 -3.04
N PHE A 159 18.29 -0.07 -2.11
CA PHE A 159 18.49 0.74 -0.91
C PHE A 159 19.10 2.12 -1.22
N MET A 160 19.93 2.22 -2.26
CA MET A 160 20.40 3.51 -2.76
C MET A 160 19.24 4.36 -3.27
N THR A 161 18.35 3.78 -4.07
CA THR A 161 17.15 4.48 -4.61
C THR A 161 16.24 4.95 -3.49
N ALA A 162 15.91 4.07 -2.53
CA ALA A 162 15.10 4.42 -1.37
C ALA A 162 15.75 5.53 -0.53
N GLY A 163 17.07 5.48 -0.33
CA GLY A 163 17.81 6.54 0.36
C GLY A 163 17.75 7.88 -0.35
N LEU A 164 17.88 7.90 -1.68
CA LEU A 164 17.79 9.11 -2.49
C LEU A 164 16.39 9.73 -2.46
N TRP A 165 15.32 8.91 -2.50
CA TRP A 165 13.95 9.40 -2.37
C TRP A 165 13.67 10.09 -1.02
N MET A 166 14.31 9.65 0.07
CA MET A 166 14.14 10.29 1.37
C MET A 166 14.76 11.70 1.45
N ILE A 167 15.68 12.02 0.55
CA ILE A 167 16.38 13.32 0.50
C ILE A 167 16.10 14.06 -0.82
N SER A 168 15.08 13.67 -1.57
CA SER A 168 14.81 14.23 -2.91
C SER A 168 14.48 15.72 -2.87
N THR A 169 13.86 16.21 -1.80
CA THR A 169 13.63 17.64 -1.55
C THR A 169 14.94 18.42 -1.44
N LEU A 170 15.89 17.94 -0.63
CA LEU A 170 17.23 18.55 -0.49
C LEU A 170 18.00 18.54 -1.82
N ILE A 171 17.87 17.46 -2.60
CA ILE A 171 18.47 17.34 -3.93
C ILE A 171 17.83 18.37 -4.89
N ALA A 172 16.51 18.51 -4.86
CA ALA A 172 15.78 19.47 -5.69
C ALA A 172 16.21 20.92 -5.41
N ASP A 173 16.32 21.28 -4.13
CA ASP A 173 16.79 22.60 -3.70
C ASP A 173 18.24 22.86 -4.17
N ALA A 174 19.12 21.87 -4.00
CA ALA A 174 20.51 21.97 -4.42
C ALA A 174 20.66 22.13 -5.94
N ILE A 175 19.90 21.37 -6.74
CA ILE A 175 19.92 21.46 -8.21
C ILE A 175 19.36 22.82 -8.66
N SER A 176 18.24 23.26 -8.08
CA SER A 176 17.60 24.53 -8.40
C SER A 176 18.53 25.71 -8.14
N ALA A 177 19.28 25.67 -7.03
CA ALA A 177 20.22 26.72 -6.65
C ALA A 177 21.52 26.71 -7.48
N SER A 178 22.07 25.54 -7.80
CA SER A 178 23.41 25.42 -8.38
C SER A 178 23.43 25.27 -9.91
N LEU A 179 22.55 24.45 -10.48
CA LEU A 179 22.62 24.03 -11.88
C LEU A 179 21.72 24.86 -12.80
N LEU A 180 20.63 25.36 -12.24
CA LEU A 180 19.49 25.90 -12.99
C LEU A 180 19.30 27.41 -12.83
N GLY A 181 20.28 28.08 -12.20
CA GLY A 181 20.29 29.53 -12.04
C GLY A 181 19.03 30.09 -11.35
N GLY A 182 18.39 29.31 -10.47
CA GLY A 182 17.18 29.71 -9.75
C GLY A 182 15.86 29.30 -10.41
N THR A 183 15.87 28.58 -11.55
CA THR A 183 14.65 27.90 -12.01
C THR A 183 14.34 26.72 -11.09
N ARG A 184 13.15 26.74 -10.47
CA ARG A 184 12.73 25.75 -9.48
C ARG A 184 12.40 24.43 -10.16
N ILE A 185 13.04 23.35 -9.71
CA ILE A 185 12.62 21.98 -9.93
C ILE A 185 11.90 21.50 -8.68
N ASP A 186 10.70 20.93 -8.85
CA ASP A 186 9.99 20.31 -7.75
C ASP A 186 10.59 18.95 -7.38
N SER A 187 10.51 18.60 -6.10
CA SER A 187 10.96 17.32 -5.54
C SER A 187 10.39 16.10 -6.29
N SER A 188 9.16 16.20 -6.79
CA SER A 188 8.48 15.14 -7.54
C SER A 188 9.14 14.84 -8.90
N HIS A 189 9.80 15.83 -9.52
CA HIS A 189 10.61 15.63 -10.72
C HIS A 189 11.91 14.89 -10.38
N VAL A 190 12.55 15.27 -9.26
CA VAL A 190 13.75 14.58 -8.76
C VAL A 190 13.43 13.11 -8.42
N ASP A 191 12.28 12.83 -7.81
CA ASP A 191 11.82 11.46 -7.55
C ASP A 191 11.73 10.63 -8.85
N THR A 192 11.26 11.25 -9.94
CA THR A 192 11.16 10.62 -11.27
C THR A 192 12.55 10.38 -11.88
N MET A 193 13.48 11.33 -11.71
CA MET A 193 14.87 11.19 -12.16
C MET A 193 15.58 10.04 -11.42
N ILE A 194 15.42 9.95 -10.11
CA ILE A 194 15.96 8.87 -9.28
C ILE A 194 15.41 7.51 -9.76
N ALA A 195 14.10 7.41 -9.98
CA ALA A 195 13.46 6.18 -10.45
C ALA A 195 13.98 5.74 -11.83
N THR A 196 14.14 6.69 -12.75
CA THR A 196 14.63 6.43 -14.11
C THR A 196 16.10 6.01 -14.09
N LEU A 197 16.93 6.67 -13.29
CA LEU A 197 18.33 6.28 -13.09
C LEU A 197 18.44 4.86 -12.51
N ALA A 198 17.64 4.53 -11.48
CA ALA A 198 17.61 3.20 -10.90
C ALA A 198 17.22 2.13 -11.92
N ALA A 199 16.20 2.40 -12.75
CA ALA A 199 15.79 1.52 -13.83
C ALA A 199 16.93 1.30 -14.83
N LEU A 200 17.58 2.37 -15.31
CA LEU A 200 18.73 2.28 -16.22
C LEU A 200 19.87 1.45 -15.62
N LEU A 201 20.20 1.66 -14.34
CA LEU A 201 21.21 0.88 -13.64
C LEU A 201 20.88 -0.63 -13.63
N LEU A 202 19.62 -1.00 -13.44
CA LEU A 202 19.20 -2.42 -13.48
C LEU A 202 19.35 -3.05 -14.88
N PHE A 203 19.27 -2.27 -15.96
CA PHE A 203 19.52 -2.73 -17.34
C PHE A 203 21.00 -2.69 -17.74
N MET A 204 21.84 -1.95 -17.03
CA MET A 204 23.27 -1.79 -17.36
C MET A 204 24.18 -2.66 -16.49
N VAL A 205 23.86 -2.84 -15.21
CA VAL A 205 24.70 -3.58 -14.28
C VAL A 205 24.62 -5.08 -14.59
N PRO A 206 25.76 -5.78 -14.83
CA PRO A 206 25.75 -7.21 -15.08
C PRO A 206 25.28 -7.99 -13.85
N ALA A 207 24.66 -9.15 -14.04
CA ALA A 207 24.17 -10.00 -12.95
C ALA A 207 25.33 -10.62 -12.13
N GLY A 208 26.50 -10.82 -12.75
CA GLY A 208 27.72 -11.25 -12.04
C GLY A 208 27.78 -12.74 -11.68
N ASN A 209 27.01 -13.57 -12.38
CA ASN A 209 26.99 -15.03 -12.26
C ASN A 209 27.80 -15.73 -13.37
N GLY A 210 28.86 -15.09 -13.87
CA GLY A 210 29.66 -15.59 -15.01
C GLY A 210 29.03 -15.33 -16.38
N THR A 211 27.88 -14.66 -16.44
CA THR A 211 27.26 -14.18 -17.68
C THR A 211 27.37 -12.66 -17.80
N SER A 212 27.49 -12.14 -19.03
CA SER A 212 27.41 -10.70 -19.32
C SER A 212 25.96 -10.17 -19.33
N ARG A 213 24.99 -10.99 -18.91
CA ARG A 213 23.58 -10.59 -18.87
C ARG A 213 23.38 -9.52 -17.79
N PRO A 214 22.70 -8.41 -18.08
CA PRO A 214 22.30 -7.43 -17.06
C PRO A 214 21.33 -8.03 -16.03
N ILE A 215 21.13 -7.34 -14.91
CA ILE A 215 20.17 -7.75 -13.86
C ILE A 215 18.77 -7.90 -14.45
N LEU A 216 18.31 -6.94 -15.27
CA LEU A 216 17.05 -7.00 -16.00
C LEU A 216 17.27 -7.01 -17.52
N VAL A 217 16.40 -7.72 -18.23
CA VAL A 217 16.31 -7.68 -19.70
C VAL A 217 14.93 -7.18 -20.14
N TRP A 218 14.80 -6.73 -21.39
CA TRP A 218 13.56 -6.10 -21.86
C TRP A 218 12.31 -7.00 -21.72
N ASP A 219 12.48 -8.31 -21.84
CA ASP A 219 11.41 -9.28 -21.62
C ASP A 219 10.84 -9.24 -20.19
N ASP A 220 11.61 -8.77 -19.21
CA ASP A 220 11.12 -8.54 -17.86
C ASP A 220 10.25 -7.28 -17.77
N ALA A 221 10.57 -6.23 -18.53
CA ALA A 221 9.77 -5.00 -18.61
C ALA A 221 8.41 -5.20 -19.29
N GLN A 222 8.30 -6.17 -20.21
CA GLN A 222 7.03 -6.50 -20.86
C GLN A 222 5.98 -7.04 -19.87
N LYS A 223 6.42 -7.57 -18.72
CA LYS A 223 5.54 -8.10 -17.65
C LYS A 223 4.98 -7.00 -16.75
N ILE A 224 5.45 -5.75 -16.89
CA ILE A 224 4.96 -4.62 -16.12
C ILE A 224 3.50 -4.34 -16.53
N PRO A 225 2.59 -4.07 -15.56
CA PRO A 225 1.20 -3.76 -15.87
C PRO A 225 1.05 -2.33 -16.43
N TRP A 226 1.45 -2.12 -17.68
CA TRP A 226 1.41 -0.82 -18.38
C TRP A 226 0.02 -0.16 -18.38
N GLY A 227 -1.05 -0.95 -18.28
CA GLY A 227 -2.42 -0.44 -18.15
C GLY A 227 -2.64 0.46 -16.93
N ILE A 228 -1.88 0.28 -15.84
CA ILE A 228 -1.97 1.15 -14.65
C ILE A 228 -1.50 2.58 -15.00
N LEU A 229 -0.45 2.72 -15.80
CA LEU A 229 0.07 4.03 -16.24
C LEU A 229 -0.93 4.75 -17.15
N LEU A 230 -1.57 4.01 -18.07
CA LEU A 230 -2.66 4.55 -18.90
C LEU A 230 -3.83 5.05 -18.04
N LEU A 231 -4.11 4.37 -16.92
CA LEU A 231 -5.20 4.73 -16.01
C LEU A 231 -4.87 5.95 -15.16
N PHE A 232 -3.59 6.19 -14.82
CA PHE A 232 -3.16 7.46 -14.22
C PHE A 232 -3.40 8.64 -15.16
N GLY A 233 -3.05 8.49 -16.45
CA GLY A 233 -3.35 9.47 -17.49
C GLY A 233 -4.85 9.68 -17.68
N GLY A 234 -5.63 8.58 -17.66
CA GLY A 234 -7.10 8.63 -17.70
C GLY A 234 -7.72 9.38 -16.51
N GLY A 235 -7.14 9.24 -15.31
CA GLY A 235 -7.56 9.98 -14.12
C GLY A 235 -7.33 11.49 -14.24
N LEU A 236 -6.17 11.91 -14.77
CA LEU A 236 -5.90 13.32 -15.08
C LEU A 236 -6.84 13.86 -16.15
N ALA A 237 -7.10 13.08 -17.20
CA ALA A 237 -8.05 13.46 -18.24
C ALA A 237 -9.48 13.59 -17.70
N LEU A 238 -9.91 12.68 -16.81
CA LEU A 238 -11.22 12.74 -16.17
C LEU A 238 -11.36 13.95 -15.25
N ALA A 239 -10.34 14.27 -14.45
CA ALA A 239 -10.33 15.46 -13.59
C ALA A 239 -10.41 16.74 -14.42
N ALA A 240 -9.62 16.85 -15.49
CA ALA A 240 -9.68 17.99 -16.40
C ALA A 240 -11.04 18.10 -17.11
N ALA A 241 -11.61 16.98 -17.57
CA ALA A 241 -12.94 16.96 -18.19
C ALA A 241 -14.06 17.36 -17.20
N ALA A 242 -13.97 16.94 -15.94
CA ALA A 242 -14.92 17.34 -14.90
C ALA A 242 -14.88 18.86 -14.64
N GLU A 243 -13.70 19.46 -14.67
CA GLU A 243 -13.54 20.90 -14.54
C GLU A 243 -14.07 21.67 -15.75
N MET A 244 -13.67 21.24 -16.96
CA MET A 244 -14.10 21.86 -18.22
C MET A 244 -15.62 21.76 -18.44
N SER A 245 -16.23 20.64 -18.07
CA SER A 245 -17.69 20.42 -18.20
C SER A 245 -18.52 21.17 -17.15
N GLY A 246 -17.88 21.72 -16.11
CA GLY A 246 -18.57 22.33 -14.96
C GLY A 246 -19.17 21.31 -13.99
N LEU A 247 -18.86 20.01 -14.14
CA LEU A 247 -19.31 18.95 -13.23
C LEU A 247 -18.79 19.19 -11.80
N SER A 248 -17.55 19.62 -11.64
CA SER A 248 -16.99 19.98 -10.31
C SER A 248 -17.85 21.04 -9.63
N ARG A 249 -18.24 22.10 -10.36
CA ARG A 249 -19.10 23.18 -9.83
C ARG A 249 -20.50 22.68 -9.49
N PHE A 250 -21.10 21.85 -10.35
CA PHE A 250 -22.40 21.23 -10.07
C PHE A 250 -22.35 20.37 -8.80
N LEU A 251 -21.34 19.52 -8.65
CA LEU A 251 -21.15 18.68 -7.46
C LEU A 251 -20.92 19.53 -6.21
N ALA A 252 -20.09 20.56 -6.28
CA ALA A 252 -19.86 21.49 -5.17
C ALA A 252 -21.19 22.14 -4.70
N SER A 253 -22.00 22.64 -5.63
CA SER A 253 -23.32 23.21 -5.28
C SER A 253 -24.31 22.17 -4.74
N SER A 254 -24.28 20.94 -5.26
CA SER A 254 -25.18 19.86 -4.84
C SER A 254 -24.82 19.31 -3.46
N LEU A 255 -23.54 19.42 -3.09
CA LEU A 255 -22.98 18.93 -1.83
C LEU A 255 -22.78 20.04 -0.79
N GLN A 256 -23.25 21.26 -1.04
CA GLN A 256 -23.02 22.41 -0.17
C GLN A 256 -23.51 22.14 1.27
N GLY A 257 -24.70 21.54 1.43
CA GLY A 257 -25.21 21.16 2.76
C GLY A 257 -24.42 20.04 3.47
N VAL A 258 -23.58 19.30 2.72
CA VAL A 258 -22.62 18.33 3.28
C VAL A 258 -21.29 19.02 3.62
N ALA A 259 -20.90 20.03 2.84
CA ALA A 259 -19.70 20.83 3.09
C ALA A 259 -19.82 21.69 4.36
N ASP A 260 -21.04 22.09 4.74
CA ASP A 260 -21.34 22.79 6.00
C ASP A 260 -21.14 21.90 7.25
N LEU A 261 -21.03 20.58 7.08
CA LEU A 261 -20.76 19.67 8.19
C LEU A 261 -19.31 19.80 8.66
N HIS A 262 -19.07 19.49 9.93
CA HIS A 262 -17.73 19.43 10.47
C HIS A 262 -16.84 18.52 9.60
N PRO A 263 -15.64 18.95 9.15
CA PRO A 263 -14.84 18.21 8.16
C PRO A 263 -14.56 16.75 8.55
N ALA A 264 -14.45 16.47 9.85
CA ALA A 264 -14.35 15.11 10.39
C ALA A 264 -15.51 14.19 9.95
N ILE A 265 -16.74 14.70 9.96
CA ILE A 265 -17.93 13.94 9.55
C ILE A 265 -17.88 13.70 8.04
N VAL A 266 -17.47 14.69 7.26
CA VAL A 266 -17.34 14.57 5.80
C VAL A 266 -16.31 13.51 5.43
N ILE A 267 -15.10 13.58 6.01
CA ILE A 267 -14.03 12.60 5.78
C ILE A 267 -14.48 11.19 6.18
N LEU A 268 -15.17 11.06 7.33
CA LEU A 268 -15.69 9.78 7.80
C LEU A 268 -16.74 9.19 6.83
N LEU A 269 -17.72 9.99 6.39
CA LEU A 269 -18.78 9.54 5.50
C LEU A 269 -18.25 9.17 4.11
N VAL A 270 -17.36 10.00 3.56
CA VAL A 270 -16.72 9.74 2.28
C VAL A 270 -15.81 8.52 2.36
N GLY A 271 -15.01 8.40 3.42
CA GLY A 271 -14.17 7.23 3.66
C GLY A 271 -15.00 5.95 3.77
N LEU A 272 -16.13 6.00 4.47
CA LEU A 272 -17.07 4.86 4.56
C LEU A 272 -17.62 4.49 3.18
N LEU A 273 -18.07 5.48 2.41
CA LEU A 273 -18.58 5.26 1.05
C LEU A 273 -17.52 4.63 0.15
N VAL A 274 -16.29 5.15 0.18
CA VAL A 274 -15.15 4.62 -0.58
C VAL A 274 -14.86 3.17 -0.21
N ILE A 275 -14.82 2.85 1.09
CA ILE A 275 -14.63 1.47 1.56
C ILE A 275 -15.74 0.57 1.03
N ILE A 276 -17.00 1.00 1.12
CA ILE A 276 -18.14 0.19 0.63
C ILE A 276 -18.00 -0.04 -0.87
N ILE A 277 -17.71 0.99 -1.66
CA ILE A 277 -17.55 0.84 -3.12
C ILE A 277 -16.39 -0.09 -3.45
N THR A 278 -15.26 0.06 -2.76
CA THR A 278 -14.04 -0.71 -3.08
C THR A 278 -14.13 -2.20 -2.73
N GLU A 279 -15.05 -2.60 -1.86
CA GLU A 279 -15.31 -4.03 -1.61
C GLU A 279 -15.92 -4.75 -2.83
N PHE A 280 -16.54 -4.01 -3.75
CA PHE A 280 -17.22 -4.54 -4.93
C PHE A 280 -16.64 -4.05 -6.26
N ALA A 281 -15.79 -3.03 -6.23
CA ALA A 281 -15.22 -2.39 -7.41
C ALA A 281 -13.68 -2.39 -7.39
N SER A 282 -13.06 -2.07 -8.51
CA SER A 282 -11.61 -1.88 -8.58
C SER A 282 -11.18 -0.68 -7.74
N ASN A 283 -10.21 -0.88 -6.85
CA ASN A 283 -9.59 0.17 -6.02
C ASN A 283 -9.21 1.42 -6.85
N ILE A 284 -8.70 1.18 -8.06
CA ILE A 284 -8.31 2.24 -8.97
C ILE A 284 -9.54 3.00 -9.49
N ALA A 285 -10.56 2.28 -9.94
CA ALA A 285 -11.78 2.92 -10.44
C ALA A 285 -12.45 3.76 -9.35
N THR A 286 -12.48 3.26 -8.12
CA THR A 286 -13.05 3.96 -6.96
C THR A 286 -12.39 5.32 -6.75
N ILE A 287 -11.06 5.40 -6.61
CA ILE A 287 -10.38 6.68 -6.36
C ILE A 287 -10.42 7.62 -7.56
N SER A 288 -10.35 7.10 -8.80
CA SER A 288 -10.47 7.92 -10.00
C SER A 288 -11.84 8.59 -10.12
N LEU A 289 -12.92 7.85 -9.81
CA LEU A 289 -14.28 8.37 -9.85
C LEU A 289 -14.57 9.35 -8.69
N MET A 290 -13.96 9.12 -7.53
CA MET A 290 -14.15 9.99 -6.37
C MET A 290 -13.34 11.29 -6.42
N GLY A 291 -12.29 11.36 -7.25
CA GLY A 291 -11.43 12.55 -7.38
C GLY A 291 -12.20 13.87 -7.51
N PRO A 292 -13.06 14.05 -8.53
CA PRO A 292 -13.83 15.29 -8.68
C PRO A 292 -14.72 15.62 -7.48
N VAL A 293 -15.29 14.61 -6.83
CA VAL A 293 -16.12 14.78 -5.63
C VAL A 293 -15.28 15.26 -4.44
N LEU A 294 -14.12 14.63 -4.21
CA LEU A 294 -13.19 14.98 -3.13
C LEU A 294 -12.64 16.41 -3.29
N ILE A 295 -12.29 16.78 -4.53
CA ILE A 295 -11.85 18.14 -4.86
C ILE A 295 -12.97 19.14 -4.56
N SER A 296 -14.20 18.85 -5.02
CA SER A 296 -15.36 19.72 -4.78
C SER A 296 -15.67 19.89 -3.29
N LEU A 297 -15.56 18.82 -2.49
CA LEU A 297 -15.74 18.87 -1.04
C LEU A 297 -14.63 19.67 -0.35
N SER A 298 -13.39 19.55 -0.83
CA SER A 298 -12.29 20.34 -0.28
C SER A 298 -12.42 21.84 -0.56
N ALA A 299 -12.93 22.21 -1.74
CA ALA A 299 -13.18 23.61 -2.09
C ALA A 299 -14.29 24.27 -1.25
N GLY A 300 -15.20 23.46 -0.69
CA GLY A 300 -16.22 23.92 0.26
C GLY A 300 -15.75 24.00 1.70
N SER A 301 -14.54 23.53 2.03
CA SER A 301 -14.01 23.58 3.39
C SER A 301 -13.13 24.81 3.58
N GLU A 302 -13.46 25.66 4.55
CA GLU A 302 -12.62 26.82 4.93
C GLU A 302 -11.38 26.41 5.73
N THR A 303 -11.36 25.20 6.29
CA THR A 303 -10.36 24.77 7.27
C THR A 303 -9.34 23.76 6.75
N LEU A 304 -9.67 23.01 5.70
CA LEU A 304 -8.87 21.88 5.23
C LEU A 304 -8.73 21.89 3.70
N GLY A 305 -7.50 21.73 3.22
CA GLY A 305 -7.21 21.62 1.79
C GLY A 305 -7.47 20.24 1.18
N ALA A 306 -7.30 20.11 -0.13
CA ALA A 306 -7.54 18.88 -0.88
C ALA A 306 -6.80 17.64 -0.34
N GLY A 307 -5.59 17.82 0.19
CA GLY A 307 -4.80 16.76 0.83
C GLY A 307 -5.52 16.04 1.98
N ALA A 308 -6.32 16.78 2.76
CA ALA A 308 -7.07 16.24 3.89
C ALA A 308 -8.17 15.26 3.48
N PHE A 309 -8.66 15.36 2.25
CA PHE A 309 -9.75 14.53 1.71
C PHE A 309 -9.21 13.44 0.78
N ILE A 310 -8.31 13.80 -0.14
CA ILE A 310 -7.82 12.89 -1.18
C ILE A 310 -6.93 11.80 -0.59
N VAL A 311 -6.01 12.13 0.33
CA VAL A 311 -5.09 11.15 0.92
C VAL A 311 -5.82 10.03 1.68
N PRO A 312 -6.70 10.32 2.67
CA PRO A 312 -7.42 9.25 3.35
C PRO A 312 -8.38 8.52 2.41
N ALA A 313 -8.98 9.17 1.42
CA ALA A 313 -9.83 8.48 0.45
C ALA A 313 -9.04 7.50 -0.44
N ALA A 314 -7.83 7.84 -0.88
CA ALA A 314 -6.98 6.94 -1.65
C ALA A 314 -6.52 5.73 -0.82
N MET A 315 -6.18 5.97 0.45
CA MET A 315 -5.85 4.89 1.37
C MET A 315 -7.08 4.00 1.64
N ALA A 316 -8.26 4.60 1.83
CA ALA A 316 -9.54 3.89 1.99
C ALA A 316 -9.92 3.07 0.75
N ALA A 317 -9.65 3.57 -0.46
CA ALA A 317 -9.86 2.83 -1.70
C ALA A 317 -8.95 1.60 -1.82
N SER A 318 -7.91 1.49 -0.99
CA SER A 318 -7.11 0.28 -0.91
C SER A 318 -7.64 -0.74 0.12
N MET A 319 -8.64 -0.37 0.94
CA MET A 319 -9.14 -1.16 2.07
C MET A 319 -10.32 -2.08 1.70
N GLY A 320 -10.08 -3.01 0.78
CA GLY A 320 -10.99 -4.14 0.54
C GLY A 320 -10.65 -5.33 1.42
N PHE A 321 -11.02 -5.32 2.71
CA PHE A 321 -10.67 -6.38 3.68
C PHE A 321 -11.76 -7.45 3.88
N ALA A 322 -13.04 -7.15 3.56
CA ALA A 322 -14.17 -8.01 3.88
C ALA A 322 -14.51 -9.03 2.79
N MET A 323 -14.47 -8.61 1.53
CA MET A 323 -14.85 -9.46 0.39
C MET A 323 -13.62 -10.13 -0.23
N PRO A 324 -13.74 -11.38 -0.72
CA PRO A 324 -12.68 -12.02 -1.51
C PRO A 324 -12.31 -11.21 -2.75
N VAL A 325 -13.29 -10.53 -3.35
CA VAL A 325 -13.13 -9.75 -4.59
C VAL A 325 -12.63 -8.33 -4.31
N GLY A 326 -12.70 -7.86 -3.05
CA GLY A 326 -12.29 -6.50 -2.67
C GLY A 326 -10.79 -6.25 -2.81
N SER A 327 -9.97 -7.29 -2.87
CA SER A 327 -8.56 -7.16 -3.27
C SER A 327 -8.00 -8.47 -3.82
N ALA A 328 -7.00 -8.38 -4.70
CA ALA A 328 -6.30 -9.55 -5.22
C ALA A 328 -5.66 -10.39 -4.10
N SER A 329 -5.15 -9.73 -3.05
CA SER A 329 -4.61 -10.39 -1.85
C SER A 329 -5.66 -11.26 -1.15
N ASN A 330 -6.88 -10.75 -0.98
CA ASN A 330 -7.98 -11.53 -0.41
C ASN A 330 -8.40 -12.69 -1.33
N ALA A 331 -8.44 -12.46 -2.63
CA ALA A 331 -8.79 -13.50 -3.61
C ALA A 331 -7.79 -14.67 -3.55
N ILE A 332 -6.48 -14.36 -3.47
CA ILE A 332 -5.41 -15.36 -3.30
C ILE A 332 -5.61 -16.11 -1.99
N ALA A 333 -5.86 -15.39 -0.89
CA ALA A 333 -6.08 -15.99 0.42
C ALA A 333 -7.30 -16.93 0.44
N TYR A 334 -8.42 -16.49 -0.15
CA TYR A 334 -9.64 -17.27 -0.26
C TYR A 334 -9.44 -18.51 -1.16
N GLY A 335 -8.72 -18.35 -2.27
CA GLY A 335 -8.39 -19.42 -3.22
C GLY A 335 -7.59 -20.58 -2.62
N THR A 336 -6.95 -20.40 -1.46
CA THR A 336 -6.28 -21.49 -0.74
C THR A 336 -7.25 -22.54 -0.17
N GLY A 337 -8.55 -22.22 -0.07
CA GLY A 337 -9.55 -23.07 0.57
C GLY A 337 -9.44 -23.16 2.09
N LYS A 338 -8.47 -22.45 2.72
CA LYS A 338 -8.28 -22.45 4.18
C LYS A 338 -9.17 -21.43 4.90
N VAL A 339 -9.64 -20.40 4.19
CA VAL A 339 -10.40 -19.29 4.77
C VAL A 339 -11.89 -19.43 4.45
N LYS A 340 -12.75 -19.43 5.47
CA LYS A 340 -14.21 -19.39 5.27
C LYS A 340 -14.64 -17.96 4.95
N GLN A 341 -15.55 -17.82 3.98
CA GLN A 341 -16.06 -16.50 3.56
C GLN A 341 -16.67 -15.69 4.71
N ALA A 342 -17.48 -16.33 5.57
CA ALA A 342 -18.09 -15.65 6.72
C ALA A 342 -17.05 -15.12 7.73
N ASP A 343 -15.95 -15.84 7.93
CA ASP A 343 -14.88 -15.41 8.83
C ASP A 343 -14.09 -14.23 8.23
N MET A 344 -13.86 -14.25 6.91
CA MET A 344 -13.24 -13.15 6.17
C MET A 344 -14.09 -11.87 6.26
N ILE A 345 -15.39 -11.96 5.98
CA ILE A 345 -16.30 -10.82 6.05
C ILE A 345 -16.32 -10.23 7.46
N ARG A 346 -16.52 -11.05 8.49
CA ARG A 346 -16.60 -10.56 9.87
C ARG A 346 -15.31 -9.86 10.30
N ARG A 347 -14.14 -10.45 10.03
CA ARG A 347 -12.85 -9.87 10.41
C ARG A 347 -12.51 -8.63 9.58
N GLY A 348 -12.89 -8.65 8.30
CA GLY A 348 -12.65 -7.55 7.38
C GLY A 348 -13.50 -6.33 7.68
N LEU A 349 -14.78 -6.50 8.04
CA LEU A 349 -15.61 -5.38 8.48
C LEU A 349 -15.06 -4.70 9.74
N ILE A 350 -14.57 -5.48 10.70
CA ILE A 350 -13.90 -4.91 11.89
C ILE A 350 -12.65 -4.14 11.47
N MET A 351 -11.84 -4.71 10.58
CA MET A 351 -10.63 -4.06 10.08
C MET A 351 -10.96 -2.76 9.33
N ASN A 352 -11.96 -2.76 8.44
CA ASN A 352 -12.45 -1.59 7.72
C ASN A 352 -12.86 -0.47 8.68
N LEU A 353 -13.62 -0.78 9.72
CA LEU A 353 -14.06 0.21 10.71
C LEU A 353 -12.89 0.79 11.50
N CYS A 354 -11.95 -0.04 11.97
CA CYS A 354 -10.75 0.45 12.66
C CYS A 354 -9.91 1.32 11.74
N ALA A 355 -9.76 0.92 10.49
CA ALA A 355 -8.96 1.63 9.52
C ALA A 355 -9.60 2.96 9.11
N LEU A 356 -10.92 3.00 8.95
CA LEU A 356 -11.68 4.23 8.71
C LEU A 356 -11.43 5.28 9.80
N VAL A 357 -11.42 4.88 11.07
CA VAL A 357 -11.13 5.80 12.18
C VAL A 357 -9.69 6.33 12.09
N VAL A 358 -8.71 5.46 11.84
CA VAL A 358 -7.31 5.86 11.68
C VAL A 358 -7.14 6.83 10.52
N LEU A 359 -7.74 6.53 9.36
CA LEU A 359 -7.67 7.40 8.18
C LEU A 359 -8.38 8.74 8.39
N THR A 360 -9.49 8.76 9.14
CA THR A 360 -10.16 10.01 9.49
C THR A 360 -9.26 10.90 10.34
N ILE A 361 -8.57 10.31 11.34
CA ILE A 361 -7.60 11.04 12.17
C ILE A 361 -6.45 11.58 11.29
N VAL A 362 -5.94 10.77 10.38
CA VAL A 362 -4.86 11.16 9.44
C VAL A 362 -5.29 12.32 8.56
N GLY A 363 -6.49 12.28 7.98
CA GLY A 363 -7.05 13.36 7.18
C GLY A 363 -7.20 14.67 7.94
N LEU A 364 -7.53 14.59 9.24
CA LEU A 364 -7.69 15.78 10.10
C LEU A 364 -6.39 16.34 10.66
N THR A 365 -5.32 15.56 10.71
CA THR A 365 -4.10 15.92 11.45
C THR A 365 -2.85 15.79 10.57
N LEU A 366 -2.45 14.56 10.27
CA LEU A 366 -1.16 14.25 9.67
C LEU A 366 -1.07 14.72 8.21
N ALA A 367 -2.13 14.54 7.41
CA ALA A 367 -2.14 15.00 6.03
C ALA A 367 -2.04 16.54 5.91
N PRO A 368 -2.85 17.34 6.63
CA PRO A 368 -2.67 18.80 6.69
C PRO A 368 -1.30 19.21 7.26
N LEU A 369 -0.81 18.52 8.28
CA LEU A 369 0.48 18.86 8.90
C LEU A 369 1.66 18.69 7.92
N VAL A 370 1.65 17.61 7.14
CA VAL A 370 2.74 17.27 6.22
C VAL A 370 2.63 18.05 4.89
N LEU A 371 1.42 18.17 4.34
CA LEU A 371 1.20 18.80 3.04
C LEU A 371 0.99 20.31 3.11
N GLY A 372 1.05 20.88 4.32
CA GLY A 372 0.63 22.24 4.62
C GLY A 372 -0.90 22.32 4.74
N GLY A 373 -1.37 22.92 5.84
CA GLY A 373 -2.73 23.45 5.88
C GLY A 373 -2.86 24.50 4.77
N ALA A 374 -3.99 24.50 4.06
CA ALA A 374 -4.23 25.35 2.89
C ALA A 374 -3.82 26.83 3.16
N PRO A 375 -3.49 27.62 2.11
CA PRO A 375 -3.61 29.06 2.23
C PRO A 375 -5.02 29.48 2.65
#